data_AF-A0A3Q0RLT7-F1
#
_entry.id   AF-A0A3Q0RLT7-F1
#
_cell.length_a   1.000
_cell.length_b   1.000
_cell.length_c   1.000
_cell.angle_alpha   90.00
_cell.angle_beta   90.00
_cell.angle_gamma   90.00
#
_symmetry.space_group_name_H-M   'P 1'
#
loop_
_entity.id
_entity.type
_entity.pdbx_description
1 polymer ?
#
loop_
_entity_poly.entity_id
_entity_poly.type
_entity_poly.pdbx_seq_one_letter_code
_entity_poly.pdbx_strand_id
1 'polypeptide(L)'
;YKKIILCKETTPGHSTGPSNAAGVKFREASSDILTDFLVNLNKRNKDNLRSLTNYSGNFKNKRAVEYIFLITDKLRLDPLVGYHAIELLQRFMVSHIEDLLTTPTSQGANANLPRSCEDAVFDTLKDKFPLIVFSCIQIASKLSLHSHMINNNTAVHFLDSVGCSISKQAVLDSELMVLKGLKFRLNVPNPLTYVEILLEVLGYNEPSVPIECLHHLCHHVLQFISLERTAVYETLLKVTTECVSPSREQRKKFVPVTEDCMLLGVGVIAVAAFILLVRKWEKVVGELSHITGISKRSITDFAHATLVHIVGIGSQSM
;
A
#
# COMPACT_ATOMS: atom_id res chain seq x y z
N TYR A 1 -6.94 -21.46 3.71
CA TYR A 1 -5.57 -20.94 3.76
C TYR A 1 -4.74 -21.76 4.75
N LYS A 2 -3.62 -22.34 4.28
CA LYS A 2 -2.71 -23.20 5.06
C LYS A 2 -2.01 -22.42 6.20
N LYS A 3 -1.42 -23.16 7.15
CA LYS A 3 -0.50 -22.66 8.20
C LYS A 3 0.67 -21.94 7.51
N ILE A 4 1.05 -20.74 7.98
CA ILE A 4 2.33 -20.09 7.59
C ILE A 4 3.43 -21.11 7.86
N ILE A 5 4.29 -21.38 6.88
CA ILE A 5 5.45 -22.27 7.08
C ILE A 5 6.69 -21.39 7.15
N LEU A 6 7.39 -21.48 8.28
CA LEU A 6 8.38 -20.51 8.74
C LEU A 6 9.79 -20.83 8.25
N CYS A 7 10.72 -19.93 8.59
CA CYS A 7 12.15 -19.99 8.33
C CYS A 7 12.70 -21.42 8.42
N LYS A 8 13.38 -21.90 7.38
CA LYS A 8 14.04 -23.22 7.41
C LYS A 8 15.13 -23.16 8.48
N GLU A 9 15.18 -24.13 9.40
CA GLU A 9 16.32 -24.29 10.32
C GLU A 9 17.60 -24.44 9.49
N THR A 10 18.34 -23.36 9.34
CA THR A 10 19.61 -23.31 8.64
C THR A 10 20.57 -22.52 9.50
N THR A 11 21.76 -23.07 9.69
CA THR A 11 22.86 -22.41 10.38
C THR A 11 23.26 -21.15 9.61
N PRO A 12 23.38 -19.98 10.26
CA PRO A 12 23.70 -18.74 9.56
C PRO A 12 25.10 -18.83 8.95
N GLY A 13 25.17 -18.75 7.62
CA GLY A 13 26.44 -18.54 6.92
C GLY A 13 26.90 -17.11 7.15
N HIS A 14 28.04 -16.94 7.84
CA HIS A 14 28.71 -15.65 7.93
C HIS A 14 29.08 -15.14 6.53
N SER A 15 28.59 -13.95 6.17
CA SER A 15 29.13 -13.18 5.06
C SER A 15 29.82 -11.93 5.62
N THR A 16 31.13 -11.89 5.47
CA THR A 16 31.99 -10.74 5.78
C THR A 16 32.40 -10.09 4.47
N GLY A 17 31.93 -8.86 4.24
CA GLY A 17 32.38 -8.00 3.16
C GLY A 17 31.90 -6.57 3.40
N PRO A 18 32.76 -5.54 3.30
CA PRO A 18 32.34 -4.17 3.57
C PRO A 18 31.57 -3.63 2.37
N SER A 19 30.26 -3.38 2.52
CA SER A 19 29.49 -2.58 1.56
C SER A 19 29.38 -1.14 2.07
N ASN A 20 30.14 -0.25 1.43
CA ASN A 20 29.98 1.19 1.57
C ASN A 20 28.86 1.67 0.65
N ALA A 21 27.63 1.67 1.15
CA ALA A 21 26.53 2.54 0.74
C ALA A 21 25.47 2.50 1.85
N ALA A 22 24.88 3.64 2.20
CA ALA A 22 23.80 3.74 3.18
C ALA A 22 22.50 3.11 2.64
N GLY A 23 22.50 1.79 2.46
CA GLY A 23 21.38 0.99 1.99
C GLY A 23 20.81 0.10 3.09
N VAL A 24 19.54 -0.30 2.93
CA VAL A 24 18.88 -1.30 3.78
C VAL A 24 19.69 -2.59 3.74
N LYS A 25 20.03 -3.13 4.92
CA LYS A 25 20.74 -4.40 5.05
C LYS A 25 19.73 -5.53 5.25
N PHE A 26 19.88 -6.59 4.49
CA PHE A 26 19.07 -7.79 4.61
C PHE A 26 19.88 -8.92 5.27
N ARG A 27 19.17 -9.90 5.84
CA ARG A 27 19.69 -11.12 6.51
C ARG A 27 20.37 -10.86 7.84
N GLU A 28 20.03 -9.75 8.51
CA GLU A 28 20.55 -9.43 9.85
C GLU A 28 19.62 -9.89 10.98
N ALA A 29 18.33 -10.08 10.68
CA ALA A 29 17.34 -10.48 11.68
C ALA A 29 17.41 -11.99 11.97
N SER A 30 17.20 -12.37 13.23
CA SER A 30 17.15 -13.78 13.62
C SER A 30 15.87 -14.47 13.13
N SER A 31 15.93 -15.80 12.98
CA SER A 31 14.77 -16.62 12.57
C SER A 31 13.54 -16.41 13.44
N ASP A 32 13.73 -16.25 14.74
CA ASP A 32 12.65 -16.09 15.72
C ASP A 32 11.96 -14.74 15.55
N ILE A 33 12.75 -13.67 15.38
CA ILE A 33 12.25 -12.33 15.14
C ILE A 33 11.48 -12.28 13.82
N LEU A 34 12.04 -12.84 12.74
CA LEU A 34 11.39 -12.89 11.43
C LEU A 34 10.08 -13.66 11.45
N THR A 35 10.06 -14.76 12.20
CA THR A 35 8.86 -15.56 12.43
C THR A 35 7.77 -14.74 13.09
N ASP A 36 8.08 -14.06 14.18
CA ASP A 36 7.12 -13.24 14.92
C ASP A 36 6.59 -12.08 14.07
N PHE A 37 7.48 -11.41 13.33
CA PHE A 37 7.09 -10.34 12.39
C PHE A 37 6.14 -10.86 11.32
N LEU A 38 6.44 -11.98 10.66
CA LEU A 38 5.61 -12.54 9.61
C LEU A 38 4.23 -12.99 10.14
N VAL A 39 4.19 -13.63 11.31
CA VAL A 39 2.94 -14.03 11.96
C VAL A 39 2.08 -12.82 12.30
N ASN A 40 2.68 -11.78 12.88
CA ASN A 40 1.99 -10.54 13.22
C ASN A 40 1.48 -9.83 11.95
N LEU A 41 2.32 -9.74 10.92
CA LEU A 41 1.99 -9.10 9.64
C LEU A 41 0.81 -9.81 8.94
N ASN A 42 0.79 -11.15 8.94
CA ASN A 42 -0.33 -11.92 8.41
C ASN A 42 -1.61 -11.78 9.26
N LYS A 43 -1.48 -11.74 10.59
CA LYS A 43 -2.61 -11.50 11.49
C LYS A 43 -3.24 -10.14 11.19
N ARG A 44 -2.43 -9.08 11.13
CA ARG A 44 -2.89 -7.72 10.77
C ARG A 44 -3.55 -7.67 9.41
N ASN A 45 -2.97 -8.35 8.40
CA ASN A 45 -3.55 -8.44 7.07
C ASN A 45 -4.96 -9.07 7.13
N LYS A 46 -5.11 -10.20 7.84
CA LYS A 46 -6.41 -10.87 8.01
C LYS A 46 -7.42 -10.03 8.77
N ASP A 47 -7.00 -9.32 9.81
CA ASP A 47 -7.88 -8.44 10.59
C ASP A 47 -8.35 -7.24 9.74
N ASN A 48 -7.47 -6.69 8.89
CA ASN A 48 -7.83 -5.68 7.89
C ASN A 48 -8.85 -6.22 6.88
N LEU A 49 -8.62 -7.41 6.32
CA LEU A 49 -9.54 -8.04 5.36
C LEU A 49 -10.92 -8.36 5.95
N ARG A 50 -10.99 -8.62 7.25
CA ARG A 50 -12.26 -8.85 7.97
C ARG A 50 -13.03 -7.56 8.28
N SER A 51 -12.35 -6.42 8.28
CA SER A 51 -12.92 -5.11 8.62
C SER A 51 -13.19 -4.24 7.39
N LEU A 52 -13.16 -4.82 6.18
CA LEU A 52 -13.44 -4.11 4.95
C LEU A 52 -14.89 -3.61 4.92
N THR A 53 -15.05 -2.35 4.54
CA THR A 53 -16.33 -1.71 4.26
C THR A 53 -16.50 -1.44 2.77
N ASN A 54 -17.68 -0.98 2.35
CA ASN A 54 -17.98 -0.68 0.94
C ASN A 54 -17.09 0.41 0.33
N TYR A 55 -16.38 1.18 1.15
CA TYR A 55 -15.49 2.27 0.73
C TYR A 55 -14.01 1.88 0.73
N SER A 56 -13.69 0.63 1.07
CA SER A 56 -12.31 0.12 1.11
C SER A 56 -11.67 0.19 -0.28
N GLY A 57 -10.46 0.75 -0.35
CA GLY A 57 -9.67 0.90 -1.57
C GLY A 57 -10.03 2.12 -2.45
N ASN A 58 -11.17 2.79 -2.21
CA ASN A 58 -11.63 3.89 -3.07
C ASN A 58 -10.70 5.13 -3.08
N PHE A 59 -9.93 5.34 -2.01
CA PHE A 59 -8.98 6.44 -1.90
C PHE A 59 -7.56 6.05 -2.33
N LYS A 60 -7.36 4.82 -2.79
CA LYS A 60 -6.13 4.34 -3.45
C LYS A 60 -6.23 4.46 -4.98
N ASN A 61 -6.97 5.45 -5.48
CA ASN A 61 -7.07 5.70 -6.92
C ASN A 61 -5.79 6.35 -7.46
N LYS A 62 -5.54 6.17 -8.77
CA LYS A 62 -4.32 6.61 -9.46
C LYS A 62 -3.97 8.08 -9.16
N ARG A 63 -4.93 9.00 -9.26
CA ARG A 63 -4.67 10.44 -9.08
C ARG A 63 -4.25 10.77 -7.64
N ALA A 64 -4.92 10.21 -6.64
CA ALA A 64 -4.57 10.45 -5.24
C ALA A 64 -3.18 9.87 -4.90
N VAL A 65 -2.91 8.65 -5.36
CA VAL A 65 -1.62 7.97 -5.17
C VAL A 65 -0.48 8.72 -5.85
N GLU A 66 -0.67 9.11 -7.12
CA GLU A 66 0.29 9.90 -7.88
C GLU A 66 0.59 11.23 -7.21
N TYR A 67 -0.44 11.94 -6.75
CA TYR A 67 -0.27 13.22 -6.07
C TYR A 67 0.54 13.07 -4.76
N ILE A 68 0.28 12.01 -3.98
CA ILE A 68 1.07 11.71 -2.78
C ILE A 68 2.53 11.44 -3.15
N PHE A 69 2.79 10.57 -4.12
CA PHE A 69 4.17 10.24 -4.51
C PHE A 69 4.94 11.46 -5.03
N LEU A 70 4.30 12.31 -5.84
CA LEU A 70 4.91 13.54 -6.34
C LEU A 70 5.25 14.52 -5.20
N ILE A 71 4.38 14.66 -4.20
CA ILE A 71 4.66 15.50 -3.03
C ILE A 71 5.83 14.92 -2.23
N THR A 72 5.82 13.62 -1.95
CA THR A 72 6.89 12.99 -1.18
C THR A 72 8.24 13.05 -1.89
N ASP A 73 8.25 12.91 -3.21
CA ASP A 73 9.45 13.05 -4.04
C ASP A 73 9.97 14.50 -4.05
N LYS A 74 9.08 15.48 -4.27
CA LYS A 74 9.42 16.91 -4.23
C LYS A 74 9.98 17.34 -2.88
N LEU A 75 9.51 16.71 -1.80
CA LEU A 75 9.98 16.93 -0.43
C LEU A 75 11.17 16.04 -0.04
N ARG A 76 11.65 15.17 -0.94
CA ARG A 76 12.77 14.23 -0.74
C ARG A 76 12.59 13.37 0.51
N LEU A 77 11.37 12.87 0.72
CA LEU A 77 11.05 11.97 1.83
C LEU A 77 11.38 10.53 1.45
N ASP A 78 11.61 9.69 2.47
CA ASP A 78 11.77 8.26 2.25
C ASP A 78 10.53 7.65 1.56
N PRO A 79 10.69 6.70 0.61
CA PRO A 79 9.57 6.08 -0.10
C PRO A 79 8.48 5.49 0.82
N LEU A 80 8.86 5.00 2.00
CA LEU A 80 7.92 4.47 3.00
C LEU A 80 6.90 5.52 3.45
N VAL A 81 7.28 6.80 3.46
CA VAL A 81 6.39 7.92 3.83
C VAL A 81 5.21 8.00 2.87
N GLY A 82 5.45 7.85 1.56
CA GLY A 82 4.39 7.88 0.54
C GLY A 82 3.38 6.75 0.72
N TYR A 83 3.88 5.52 0.86
CA TYR A 83 3.01 4.35 1.09
C TYR A 83 2.25 4.44 2.41
N HIS A 84 2.89 4.94 3.47
CA HIS A 84 2.22 5.11 4.75
C HIS A 84 1.16 6.21 4.70
N ALA A 85 1.43 7.33 4.02
CA ALA A 85 0.46 8.41 3.81
C ALA A 85 -0.79 7.93 3.04
N ILE A 86 -0.63 7.06 2.04
CA ILE A 86 -1.73 6.43 1.31
C ILE A 86 -2.61 5.60 2.27
N GLU A 87 -2.02 4.79 3.15
CA GLU A 87 -2.78 4.00 4.13
C GLU A 87 -3.47 4.88 5.18
N LEU A 88 -2.83 5.95 5.64
CA LEU A 88 -3.45 6.93 6.54
C LEU A 88 -4.65 7.61 5.88
N LEU A 89 -4.49 8.07 4.63
CA LEU A 89 -5.56 8.72 3.86
C LEU A 89 -6.75 7.78 3.67
N GLN A 90 -6.50 6.56 3.19
CA GLN A 90 -7.57 5.58 2.96
C GLN A 90 -8.36 5.32 4.24
N ARG A 91 -7.69 5.06 5.36
CA ARG A 91 -8.36 4.75 6.63
C ARG A 91 -9.11 5.94 7.19
N PHE A 92 -8.53 7.13 7.10
CA PHE A 92 -9.16 8.36 7.56
C PHE A 92 -10.42 8.64 6.73
N MET A 93 -10.32 8.62 5.41
CA MET A 93 -11.43 8.96 4.53
C MET A 93 -12.60 7.99 4.64
N VAL A 94 -12.33 6.68 4.78
CA VAL A 94 -13.39 5.69 5.04
C VAL A 94 -14.12 6.00 6.34
N SER A 95 -13.38 6.15 7.44
CA SER A 95 -13.98 6.45 8.75
C SER A 95 -14.74 7.77 8.72
N HIS A 96 -14.17 8.79 8.09
CA HIS A 96 -14.75 10.13 8.06
C HIS A 96 -16.05 10.18 7.25
N ILE A 97 -16.10 9.48 6.11
CA ILE A 97 -17.32 9.38 5.31
C ILE A 97 -18.39 8.57 6.04
N GLU A 98 -18.02 7.46 6.70
CA GLU A 98 -18.95 6.67 7.51
C GLU A 98 -19.55 7.51 8.64
N ASP A 99 -18.74 8.33 9.32
CA ASP A 99 -19.22 9.26 10.35
C ASP A 99 -20.16 10.33 9.77
N LEU A 100 -19.84 10.90 8.60
CA LEU A 100 -20.70 11.89 7.94
C LEU A 100 -22.04 11.30 7.50
N LEU A 101 -22.07 10.05 7.04
CA LEU A 101 -23.29 9.37 6.61
C LEU A 101 -24.17 8.90 7.78
N THR A 102 -23.58 8.68 8.96
CA THR A 102 -24.29 8.20 10.15
C THR A 102 -24.75 9.32 11.09
N THR A 103 -24.24 10.55 10.91
CA THR A 103 -24.67 11.71 11.69
C THR A 103 -26.07 12.15 11.22
N PRO A 104 -27.11 12.15 12.08
CA PRO A 104 -28.44 12.58 11.67
C PRO A 104 -28.42 14.07 11.30
N THR A 105 -28.72 14.38 10.05
CA THR A 105 -28.80 15.76 9.56
C THR A 105 -29.87 16.50 10.36
N SER A 106 -29.46 17.40 11.24
CA SER A 106 -30.34 18.34 11.93
C SER A 106 -30.77 19.46 10.98
N GLN A 107 -31.47 19.13 9.89
CA GLN A 107 -32.18 20.13 9.10
C GLN A 107 -33.67 19.81 9.10
N GLY A 108 -34.38 20.56 9.94
CA GLY A 108 -35.82 20.66 9.92
C GLY A 108 -36.33 21.11 8.55
N ALA A 109 -37.57 20.73 8.29
CA ALA A 109 -38.38 21.05 7.12
C ALA A 109 -38.07 22.43 6.52
N ASN A 110 -37.54 22.44 5.29
CA ASN A 110 -37.99 23.35 4.26
C ASN A 110 -37.60 22.82 2.88
N ALA A 111 -38.57 22.91 1.97
CA ALA A 111 -38.58 22.36 0.63
C ALA A 111 -37.37 22.80 -0.20
N ASN A 112 -36.62 21.81 -0.70
CA ASN A 112 -36.19 21.65 -2.09
C ASN A 112 -35.46 20.30 -2.18
N LEU A 113 -35.76 19.54 -3.24
CA LEU A 113 -35.32 18.16 -3.50
C LEU A 113 -33.88 17.88 -3.01
N PRO A 114 -33.60 16.79 -2.25
CA PRO A 114 -32.29 16.62 -1.67
C PRO A 114 -31.27 16.36 -2.78
N ARG A 115 -30.26 17.24 -2.88
CA ARG A 115 -28.93 16.86 -3.42
C ARG A 115 -28.59 15.51 -2.80
N SER A 116 -28.06 14.57 -3.59
CA SER A 116 -27.77 13.24 -3.07
C SER A 116 -26.89 13.39 -1.81
N CYS A 117 -27.09 12.52 -0.80
CA CYS A 117 -26.28 12.55 0.42
C CYS A 117 -24.76 12.53 0.10
N GLU A 118 -24.38 11.86 -0.99
CA GLU A 118 -23.02 11.81 -1.52
C GLU A 118 -22.55 13.19 -2.04
N ASP A 119 -23.43 13.98 -2.67
CA ASP A 119 -23.10 15.32 -3.17
C ASP A 119 -22.80 16.29 -2.02
N ALA A 120 -23.54 16.19 -0.91
CA ALA A 120 -23.31 17.00 0.28
C ALA A 120 -21.98 16.64 0.99
N VAL A 121 -21.65 15.35 1.03
CA VAL A 121 -20.35 14.87 1.53
C VAL A 121 -19.22 15.37 0.62
N PHE A 122 -19.38 15.27 -0.70
CA PHE A 122 -18.40 15.76 -1.67
C PHE A 122 -18.16 17.28 -1.54
N ASP A 123 -19.23 18.07 -1.47
CA ASP A 123 -19.15 19.52 -1.29
C ASP A 123 -18.41 19.92 -0.01
N THR A 124 -18.56 19.12 1.07
CA THR A 124 -17.88 19.35 2.34
C THR A 124 -16.38 19.02 2.28
N LEU A 125 -15.99 18.04 1.45
CA LEU A 125 -14.64 17.48 1.41
C LEU A 125 -13.73 18.10 0.35
N LYS A 126 -14.28 18.52 -0.80
CA LYS A 126 -13.48 18.91 -1.97
C LYS A 126 -12.44 20.00 -1.66
N ASP A 127 -12.79 21.00 -0.87
CA ASP A 127 -11.90 22.13 -0.55
C ASP A 127 -10.87 21.76 0.54
N LYS A 128 -11.19 20.77 1.37
CA LYS A 128 -10.32 20.30 2.46
C LYS A 128 -9.41 19.17 2.02
N PHE A 129 -9.73 18.48 0.93
CA PHE A 129 -9.04 17.26 0.50
C PHE A 129 -7.54 17.46 0.28
N PRO A 130 -7.04 18.51 -0.39
CA PRO A 130 -5.60 18.73 -0.54
C PRO A 130 -4.87 18.86 0.81
N LEU A 131 -5.50 19.56 1.77
CA LEU A 131 -4.96 19.74 3.10
C LEU A 131 -4.97 18.43 3.90
N ILE A 132 -6.02 17.62 3.79
CA ILE A 132 -6.11 16.29 4.39
C ILE A 132 -4.99 15.39 3.85
N VAL A 133 -4.81 15.34 2.52
CA VAL A 133 -3.72 14.57 1.88
C VAL A 133 -2.37 15.01 2.44
N PHE A 134 -2.12 16.32 2.49
CA PHE A 134 -0.86 16.85 3.01
C PHE A 134 -0.68 16.57 4.52
N SER A 135 -1.74 16.60 5.32
CA SER A 135 -1.71 16.17 6.72
C SER A 135 -1.33 14.70 6.89
N CYS A 136 -1.84 13.79 6.04
CA CYS A 136 -1.42 12.39 6.05
C CYS A 136 0.08 12.23 5.75
N ILE A 137 0.63 13.00 4.80
CA ILE A 137 2.07 13.02 4.50
C ILE A 137 2.89 13.55 5.68
N GLN A 138 2.45 14.64 6.31
CA GLN A 138 3.11 15.18 7.50
C GLN A 138 3.17 14.14 8.63
N ILE A 139 2.04 13.52 8.96
CA ILE A 139 1.96 12.49 10.00
C ILE A 139 2.88 11.32 9.66
N ALA A 140 2.83 10.83 8.42
CA ALA A 140 3.71 9.75 7.97
C ALA A 140 5.20 10.13 8.06
N SER A 141 5.56 11.36 7.71
CA SER A 141 6.95 11.86 7.83
C SER A 141 7.42 11.91 9.29
N LYS A 142 6.53 12.22 10.24
CA LYS A 142 6.81 12.26 11.68
C LYS A 142 6.98 10.86 12.29
N LEU A 143 6.38 9.84 11.67
CA LEU A 143 6.53 8.44 12.08
C LEU A 143 7.78 7.77 11.50
N SER A 144 8.35 8.34 10.43
CA SER A 144 9.58 7.84 9.84
C SER A 144 10.78 8.22 10.69
N LEU A 145 11.53 7.21 11.16
CA LEU A 145 12.70 7.40 12.03
C LEU A 145 13.94 7.94 11.30
N HIS A 146 13.96 7.88 9.96
CA HIS A 146 15.15 8.10 9.14
C HIS A 146 15.05 9.30 8.17
N SER A 147 13.99 10.11 8.26
CA SER A 147 13.71 11.18 7.28
C SER A 147 13.62 12.59 7.88
N HIS A 148 13.72 13.58 7.00
CA HIS A 148 13.39 14.97 7.29
C HIS A 148 11.92 15.07 7.74
N MET A 149 11.71 15.25 9.04
CA MET A 149 10.39 15.49 9.61
C MET A 149 9.80 16.78 9.05
N ILE A 150 8.61 16.71 8.44
CA ILE A 150 7.89 17.90 7.99
C ILE A 150 7.25 18.56 9.21
N ASN A 151 7.69 19.78 9.52
CA ASN A 151 7.04 20.63 10.49
C ASN A 151 6.01 21.55 9.82
N ASN A 152 5.18 22.21 10.64
CA ASN A 152 4.08 23.03 10.14
C ASN A 152 4.54 24.25 9.33
N ASN A 153 5.76 24.76 9.55
CA ASN A 153 6.28 25.87 8.75
C ASN A 153 6.63 25.37 7.33
N THR A 154 7.29 24.21 7.23
CA THR A 154 7.56 23.55 5.94
C THR A 154 6.25 23.24 5.21
N ALA A 155 5.22 22.80 5.94
CA ALA A 155 3.89 22.54 5.40
C ALA A 155 3.25 23.78 4.78
N VAL A 156 3.18 24.88 5.53
CA VAL A 156 2.61 26.16 5.06
C VAL A 156 3.36 26.65 3.82
N HIS A 157 4.70 26.66 3.86
CA HIS A 157 5.51 27.10 2.73
C HIS A 157 5.31 26.23 1.49
N PHE A 158 5.23 24.90 1.65
CA PHE A 158 4.97 24.00 0.54
C PHE A 158 3.59 24.25 -0.07
N LEU A 159 2.55 24.33 0.76
CA LEU A 159 1.18 24.56 0.32
C LEU A 159 1.05 25.90 -0.41
N ASP A 160 1.69 26.95 0.10
CA ASP A 160 1.75 28.26 -0.57
C ASP A 160 2.42 28.17 -1.94
N SER A 161 3.54 27.42 -2.04
CA SER A 161 4.25 27.21 -3.31
C SER A 161 3.45 26.47 -4.39
N VAL A 162 2.36 25.79 -4.02
CA VAL A 162 1.45 25.11 -4.94
C VAL A 162 0.11 25.85 -5.10
N GLY A 163 0.03 27.10 -4.65
CA GLY A 163 -1.15 27.97 -4.79
C GLY A 163 -2.20 27.81 -3.70
N CYS A 164 -1.88 27.11 -2.60
CA CYS A 164 -2.77 26.90 -1.46
C CYS A 164 -2.29 27.72 -0.25
N SER A 165 -2.67 29.00 -0.20
CA SER A 165 -2.40 29.86 0.97
C SER A 165 -3.23 29.40 2.18
N ILE A 166 -2.59 28.73 3.14
CA ILE A 166 -3.22 28.13 4.32
C ILE A 166 -2.51 28.61 5.57
N SER A 167 -3.27 28.97 6.61
CA SER A 167 -2.70 29.39 7.88
C SER A 167 -2.07 28.21 8.63
N LYS A 168 -1.07 28.49 9.48
CA LYS A 168 -0.46 27.48 10.34
C LYS A 168 -1.48 26.80 11.26
N GLN A 169 -2.49 27.54 11.71
CA GLN A 169 -3.58 27.00 12.52
C GLN A 169 -4.41 25.99 11.74
N ALA A 170 -4.77 26.30 10.49
CA ALA A 170 -5.53 25.37 9.64
C ALA A 170 -4.74 24.07 9.36
N VAL A 171 -3.42 24.15 9.18
CA VAL A 171 -2.57 22.95 9.06
C VAL A 171 -2.64 22.08 10.33
N LEU A 172 -2.53 22.71 11.51
CA LEU A 172 -2.62 22.03 12.81
C LEU A 172 -3.98 21.38 13.02
N ASP A 173 -5.06 22.10 12.72
CA ASP A 173 -6.42 21.62 12.89
C ASP A 173 -6.70 20.42 11.98
N SER A 174 -6.22 20.46 10.73
CA SER A 174 -6.32 19.34 9.80
C SER A 174 -5.51 18.13 10.27
N GLU A 175 -4.28 18.33 10.75
CA GLU A 175 -3.48 17.24 11.32
C GLU A 175 -4.19 16.58 12.52
N LEU A 176 -4.70 17.39 13.44
CA LEU A 176 -5.43 16.90 14.61
C LEU A 176 -6.72 16.19 14.21
N MET A 177 -7.41 16.67 13.19
CA MET A 177 -8.60 16.02 12.63
C MET A 177 -8.27 14.62 12.11
N VAL A 178 -7.19 14.47 11.33
CA VAL A 178 -6.74 13.18 10.82
C VAL A 178 -6.35 12.23 11.96
N LEU A 179 -5.58 12.72 12.94
CA LEU A 179 -5.17 11.93 14.11
C LEU A 179 -6.37 11.43 14.93
N LYS A 180 -7.34 12.32 15.20
CA LYS A 180 -8.58 11.98 15.92
C LYS A 180 -9.45 11.01 15.14
N GLY A 181 -9.64 11.23 13.84
CA GLY A 181 -10.40 10.33 12.96
C GLY A 181 -9.80 8.93 12.91
N LEU A 182 -8.46 8.84 12.93
CA LEU A 182 -7.74 7.56 13.03
C LEU A 182 -7.66 6.99 14.45
N LYS A 183 -8.23 7.67 15.45
CA LYS A 183 -8.17 7.31 16.88
C LYS A 183 -6.72 7.06 17.34
N PHE A 184 -5.78 7.84 16.80
CA PHE A 184 -4.34 7.72 17.01
C PHE A 184 -3.74 6.33 16.68
N ARG A 185 -4.45 5.49 15.90
CA ARG A 185 -3.96 4.17 15.46
C ARG A 185 -3.14 4.32 14.19
N LEU A 186 -1.91 4.78 14.34
CA LEU A 186 -1.02 5.12 13.21
C LEU A 186 -0.11 3.97 12.77
N ASN A 187 0.23 3.03 13.66
CA ASN A 187 1.14 1.92 13.38
C ASN A 187 0.48 0.81 12.54
N VAL A 188 0.12 1.11 11.31
CA VAL A 188 -0.39 0.15 10.33
C VAL A 188 0.67 -0.15 9.28
N PRO A 189 0.98 -1.43 9.03
CA PRO A 189 1.93 -1.81 7.98
C PRO A 189 1.43 -1.32 6.62
N ASN A 190 2.32 -0.77 5.82
CA ASN A 190 2.02 -0.35 4.46
C ASN A 190 2.54 -1.41 3.46
N PRO A 191 2.12 -1.37 2.18
CA PRO A 191 2.52 -2.37 1.18
C PRO A 191 4.02 -2.61 1.06
N LEU A 192 4.85 -1.57 1.18
CA LEU A 192 6.31 -1.71 1.12
C LEU A 192 6.85 -2.50 2.32
N THR A 193 6.30 -2.31 3.51
CA THR A 193 6.65 -3.12 4.69
C THR A 193 6.41 -4.61 4.47
N TYR A 194 5.32 -4.98 3.77
CA TYR A 194 5.06 -6.39 3.43
C TYR A 194 6.14 -6.93 2.50
N VAL A 195 6.50 -6.17 1.46
CA VAL A 195 7.54 -6.53 0.49
C VAL A 195 8.88 -6.73 1.20
N GLU A 196 9.29 -5.79 2.06
CA GLU A 196 10.59 -5.84 2.73
C GLU A 196 10.70 -7.00 3.71
N ILE A 197 9.68 -7.24 4.53
CA ILE A 197 9.66 -8.39 5.46
C ILE A 197 9.67 -9.72 4.68
N LEU A 198 8.92 -9.82 3.58
CA LEU A 198 8.91 -11.02 2.75
C LEU A 198 10.25 -11.25 2.04
N LEU A 199 10.93 -10.19 1.59
CA LEU A 199 12.27 -10.25 1.01
C LEU A 199 13.31 -10.70 2.05
N GLU A 200 13.21 -10.21 3.28
CA GLU A 200 14.09 -10.62 4.38
C GLU A 200 13.93 -12.11 4.70
N VAL A 201 12.69 -12.59 4.83
CA VAL A 201 12.41 -14.03 5.04
C VAL A 201 12.85 -14.87 3.84
N LEU A 202 12.64 -14.39 2.61
CA LEU A 202 13.12 -15.07 1.40
C LEU A 202 14.65 -15.14 1.37
N GLY A 203 15.33 -14.05 1.73
CA GLY A 203 16.79 -13.97 1.80
C GLY A 203 17.39 -14.93 2.82
N TYR A 204 16.71 -15.08 3.96
CA TYR A 204 17.05 -16.06 4.98
C TYR A 204 16.88 -17.49 4.45
N ASN A 205 15.71 -17.82 3.88
CA ASN A 205 15.41 -19.16 3.40
C ASN A 205 16.18 -19.57 2.14
N GLU A 206 16.54 -18.60 1.30
CA GLU A 206 17.26 -18.82 0.04
C GLU A 206 18.42 -17.84 -0.14
N PRO A 207 19.57 -18.08 0.53
CA PRO A 207 20.73 -17.18 0.49
C PRO A 207 21.31 -16.93 -0.91
N SER A 208 20.99 -17.81 -1.87
CA SER A 208 21.42 -17.69 -3.28
C SER A 208 20.66 -16.62 -4.08
N VAL A 209 19.59 -16.03 -3.53
CA VAL A 209 18.79 -14.99 -4.18
C VAL A 209 19.39 -13.61 -3.87
N PRO A 210 19.73 -12.76 -4.86
CA PRO A 210 20.28 -11.42 -4.62
C PRO A 210 19.16 -10.46 -4.17
N ILE A 211 18.94 -10.38 -2.86
CA ILE A 211 17.82 -9.64 -2.27
C ILE A 211 17.97 -8.13 -2.47
N GLU A 212 19.18 -7.59 -2.42
CA GLU A 212 19.46 -6.17 -2.57
C GLU A 212 19.05 -5.67 -3.97
N CYS A 213 19.38 -6.45 -5.01
CA CYS A 213 18.97 -6.15 -6.38
C CYS A 213 17.45 -6.29 -6.55
N LEU A 214 16.85 -7.32 -5.94
CA LEU A 214 15.40 -7.51 -5.97
C LEU A 214 14.66 -6.38 -5.26
N HIS A 215 15.14 -5.93 -4.10
CA HIS A 215 14.53 -4.86 -3.31
C HIS A 215 14.40 -3.59 -4.14
N HIS A 216 15.47 -3.17 -4.81
CA HIS A 216 15.42 -1.99 -5.68
C HIS A 216 14.34 -2.11 -6.77
N LEU A 217 14.25 -3.26 -7.44
CA LEU A 217 13.22 -3.44 -8.46
C LEU A 217 11.81 -3.59 -7.87
N CYS A 218 11.67 -4.18 -6.68
CA CYS A 218 10.40 -4.29 -5.98
C CYS A 218 9.80 -2.92 -5.67
N HIS A 219 10.61 -1.90 -5.36
CA HIS A 219 10.14 -0.52 -5.20
C HIS A 219 9.46 0.00 -6.48
N HIS A 220 10.11 -0.17 -7.63
CA HIS A 220 9.54 0.27 -8.93
C HIS A 220 8.29 -0.51 -9.30
N VAL A 221 8.30 -1.83 -9.10
CA VAL A 221 7.14 -2.70 -9.37
C VAL A 221 5.95 -2.34 -8.46
N LEU A 222 6.20 -2.12 -7.17
CA LEU A 222 5.16 -1.74 -6.22
C LEU A 222 4.60 -0.35 -6.55
N GLN A 223 5.45 0.60 -6.94
CA GLN A 223 5.01 1.93 -7.36
C GLN A 223 4.13 1.83 -8.61
N PHE A 224 4.55 1.04 -9.61
CA PHE A 224 3.77 0.76 -10.81
C PHE A 224 2.39 0.16 -10.48
N ILE A 225 2.33 -0.90 -9.68
CA ILE A 225 1.06 -1.52 -9.27
C ILE A 225 0.19 -0.54 -8.49
N SER A 226 0.80 0.35 -7.70
CA SER A 226 0.06 1.35 -6.92
C SER A 226 -0.59 2.42 -7.83
N LEU A 227 0.09 2.82 -8.91
CA LEU A 227 -0.42 3.76 -9.91
C LEU A 227 -1.42 3.11 -10.87
N GLU A 228 -1.15 1.88 -11.34
CA GLU A 228 -1.99 1.11 -12.27
C GLU A 228 -2.91 0.12 -11.57
N ARG A 229 -3.22 0.37 -10.29
CA ARG A 229 -3.98 -0.52 -9.40
C ARG A 229 -5.24 -1.07 -10.07
N THR A 230 -6.07 -0.18 -10.61
CA THR A 230 -7.33 -0.59 -11.25
C THR A 230 -7.07 -1.54 -12.43
N ALA A 231 -6.17 -1.20 -13.35
CA ALA A 231 -5.90 -2.01 -14.53
C ALA A 231 -5.32 -3.40 -14.18
N VAL A 232 -4.36 -3.43 -13.24
CA VAL A 232 -3.72 -4.68 -12.77
C VAL A 232 -4.75 -5.59 -12.10
N TYR A 233 -5.54 -5.06 -11.15
CA TYR A 233 -6.53 -5.87 -10.43
C TYR A 233 -7.73 -6.26 -11.30
N GLU A 234 -8.13 -5.44 -12.28
CA GLU A 234 -9.13 -5.84 -13.27
C GLU A 234 -8.64 -7.01 -14.14
N THR A 235 -7.37 -6.99 -14.54
CA THR A 235 -6.76 -8.08 -15.30
C THR A 235 -6.65 -9.34 -14.46
N LEU A 236 -6.24 -9.20 -13.20
CA LEU A 236 -6.19 -10.30 -12.25
C LEU A 236 -7.58 -10.91 -12.01
N LEU A 237 -8.62 -10.09 -11.90
CA LEU A 237 -10.00 -10.56 -11.79
C LEU A 237 -10.41 -11.38 -13.02
N LYS A 238 -10.11 -10.89 -14.23
CA LYS A 238 -10.42 -11.60 -15.48
C LYS A 238 -9.70 -12.95 -15.56
N VAL A 239 -8.40 -12.98 -15.22
CA VAL A 239 -7.58 -14.20 -15.22
C VAL A 239 -8.09 -15.22 -14.20
N THR A 240 -8.37 -14.78 -12.97
CA THR A 240 -8.77 -15.67 -11.87
C THR A 240 -10.19 -16.20 -11.99
N THR A 241 -11.08 -15.46 -12.67
CA THR A 241 -12.46 -15.88 -12.92
C THR A 241 -12.67 -16.52 -14.30
N GLU A 242 -11.63 -16.54 -15.14
CA GLU A 242 -11.69 -16.97 -16.54
C GLU A 242 -12.85 -16.27 -17.30
N CYS A 243 -13.13 -15.02 -16.94
CA CYS A 243 -14.27 -14.24 -17.43
C CYS A 243 -13.81 -12.88 -17.98
N VAL A 244 -14.07 -12.62 -19.25
CA VAL A 244 -13.64 -11.38 -19.94
C VAL A 244 -14.38 -10.14 -19.41
N SER A 245 -15.64 -10.30 -19.01
CA SER A 245 -16.51 -9.22 -18.52
C SER A 245 -17.11 -9.56 -17.14
N PRO A 246 -16.34 -9.42 -16.05
CA PRO A 246 -16.80 -9.76 -14.71
C PRO A 246 -18.00 -8.92 -14.25
N SER A 247 -18.99 -9.56 -13.63
CA SER A 247 -20.21 -8.92 -13.11
C SER A 247 -19.91 -8.01 -11.91
N ARG A 248 -20.88 -7.17 -11.53
CA ARG A 248 -20.77 -6.31 -10.34
C ARG A 248 -20.58 -7.14 -9.06
N GLU A 249 -21.24 -8.29 -8.97
CA GLU A 249 -21.15 -9.23 -7.85
C GLU A 249 -19.75 -9.86 -7.78
N GLN A 250 -19.18 -10.23 -8.93
CA GLN A 250 -17.81 -10.75 -8.98
C GLN A 250 -16.81 -9.67 -8.54
N ARG A 251 -16.94 -8.44 -9.01
CA ARG A 251 -16.10 -7.31 -8.57
C ARG A 251 -16.21 -7.07 -7.06
N LYS A 252 -17.42 -7.09 -6.50
CA LYS A 252 -17.64 -6.97 -5.04
C LYS A 252 -16.94 -8.09 -4.26
N LYS A 253 -17.07 -9.36 -4.71
CA LYS A 253 -16.40 -10.50 -4.10
C LYS A 253 -14.87 -10.45 -4.22
N PHE A 254 -14.35 -9.64 -5.16
CA PHE A 254 -12.92 -9.49 -5.42
C PHE A 254 -12.26 -8.37 -4.61
N VAL A 255 -13.02 -7.46 -4.00
CA VAL A 255 -12.48 -6.38 -3.16
C VAL A 255 -11.46 -6.88 -2.11
N PRO A 256 -11.69 -8.00 -1.39
CA PRO A 256 -10.69 -8.53 -0.46
C PRO A 256 -9.34 -8.87 -1.12
N VAL A 257 -9.33 -9.30 -2.38
CA VAL A 257 -8.08 -9.57 -3.13
C VAL A 257 -7.33 -8.27 -3.41
N THR A 258 -8.04 -7.17 -3.66
CA THR A 258 -7.42 -5.87 -3.89
C THR A 258 -6.75 -5.31 -2.63
N GLU A 259 -7.30 -5.57 -1.45
CA GLU A 259 -6.77 -5.09 -0.17
C GLU A 259 -5.83 -6.10 0.53
N ASP A 260 -5.57 -7.27 -0.07
CA ASP A 260 -4.65 -8.26 0.49
C ASP A 260 -3.19 -7.85 0.24
N CYS A 261 -2.57 -7.24 1.26
CA CYS A 261 -1.18 -6.79 1.20
C CYS A 261 -0.17 -7.94 1.25
N MET A 262 -0.53 -9.12 1.77
CA MET A 262 0.32 -10.31 1.67
C MET A 262 0.39 -10.79 0.22
N LEU A 263 -0.76 -10.87 -0.46
CA LEU A 263 -0.81 -11.22 -1.88
C LEU A 263 -0.07 -10.20 -2.74
N LEU A 264 -0.28 -8.90 -2.49
CA LEU A 264 0.45 -7.83 -3.16
C LEU A 264 1.97 -7.98 -2.96
N GLY A 265 2.41 -8.21 -1.73
CA GLY A 265 3.83 -8.38 -1.40
C GLY A 265 4.49 -9.52 -2.17
N VAL A 266 3.91 -10.72 -2.15
CA VAL A 266 4.45 -11.86 -2.93
C VAL A 266 4.34 -11.65 -4.44
N GLY A 267 3.30 -10.95 -4.91
CA GLY A 267 3.12 -10.61 -6.33
C GLY A 267 4.21 -9.65 -6.83
N VAL A 268 4.50 -8.60 -6.07
CA VAL A 268 5.58 -7.64 -6.37
C VAL A 268 6.93 -8.36 -6.47
N ILE A 269 7.26 -9.21 -5.49
CA ILE A 269 8.53 -9.95 -5.48
C ILE A 269 8.58 -10.93 -6.66
N ALA A 270 7.48 -11.62 -6.97
CA ALA A 270 7.42 -12.52 -8.10
C ALA A 270 7.63 -11.80 -9.44
N VAL A 271 7.06 -10.61 -9.64
CA VAL A 271 7.28 -9.80 -10.84
C VAL A 271 8.74 -9.33 -10.92
N ALA A 272 9.30 -8.79 -9.84
CA ALA A 272 10.70 -8.37 -9.81
C ALA A 272 11.66 -9.54 -10.07
N ALA A 273 11.39 -10.71 -9.49
CA ALA A 273 12.15 -11.92 -9.73
C ALA A 273 12.00 -12.44 -11.16
N PHE A 274 10.85 -12.26 -11.81
CA PHE A 274 10.69 -12.63 -13.21
C PHE A 274 11.60 -11.79 -14.11
N ILE A 275 11.61 -10.47 -13.87
CA ILE A 275 12.38 -9.50 -14.64
C ILE A 275 13.89 -9.70 -14.44
N LEU A 276 14.36 -9.86 -13.19
CA LEU A 276 15.80 -9.93 -12.88
C LEU A 276 16.37 -11.35 -12.87
N LEU A 277 15.57 -12.34 -12.51
CA LEU A 277 16.03 -13.68 -12.12
C LEU A 277 15.17 -14.78 -12.75
N VAL A 278 14.79 -14.64 -14.02
CA VAL A 278 13.89 -15.57 -14.73
C VAL A 278 14.24 -17.06 -14.51
N ARG A 279 15.54 -17.41 -14.49
CA ARG A 279 16.02 -18.79 -14.25
C ARG A 279 15.74 -19.34 -12.84
N LYS A 280 15.62 -18.46 -11.84
CA LYS A 280 15.31 -18.81 -10.44
C LYS A 280 13.86 -18.51 -10.07
N TRP A 281 13.05 -18.03 -11.01
CA TRP A 281 11.72 -17.52 -10.74
C TRP A 281 10.79 -18.57 -10.11
N GLU A 282 10.74 -19.78 -10.65
CA GLU A 282 9.91 -20.87 -10.09
C GLU A 282 10.31 -21.22 -8.65
N LYS A 283 11.61 -21.13 -8.34
CA LYS A 283 12.13 -21.35 -6.99
C LYS A 283 11.66 -20.24 -6.05
N VAL A 284 11.79 -18.98 -6.46
CA VAL A 284 11.30 -17.82 -5.69
C VAL A 284 9.80 -17.92 -5.43
N VAL A 285 8.99 -18.19 -6.46
CA VAL A 285 7.53 -18.37 -6.32
C VAL A 285 7.21 -19.55 -5.40
N GLY A 286 7.96 -20.64 -5.52
CA GLY A 286 7.81 -21.80 -4.65
C GLY A 286 8.03 -21.49 -3.17
N GLU A 287 9.08 -20.73 -2.88
CA GLU A 287 9.42 -20.33 -1.51
C GLU A 287 8.44 -19.28 -0.96
N LEU A 288 8.04 -18.29 -1.75
CA LEU A 288 7.00 -17.34 -1.35
C LEU A 288 5.67 -18.05 -1.05
N SER A 289 5.31 -19.06 -1.85
CA SER A 289 4.14 -19.91 -1.61
C SER A 289 4.26 -20.71 -0.32
N HIS A 290 5.45 -21.22 -0.02
CA HIS A 290 5.74 -21.94 1.22
C HIS A 290 5.64 -21.03 2.44
N ILE A 291 6.29 -19.87 2.40
CA ILE A 291 6.33 -18.85 3.47
C ILE A 291 4.92 -18.40 3.83
N THR A 292 4.13 -18.00 2.84
CA THR A 292 2.85 -17.32 3.07
C THR A 292 1.65 -18.26 3.10
N GLY A 293 1.78 -19.46 2.52
CA GLY A 293 0.67 -20.37 2.26
C GLY A 293 -0.25 -19.93 1.11
N ILE A 294 0.10 -18.86 0.38
CA ILE A 294 -0.57 -18.44 -0.86
C ILE A 294 -0.20 -19.43 -1.96
N SER A 295 -1.16 -19.84 -2.80
CA SER A 295 -0.88 -20.85 -3.83
C SER A 295 0.06 -20.31 -4.91
N LYS A 296 0.94 -21.17 -5.46
CA LYS A 296 1.80 -20.81 -6.59
C LYS A 296 1.00 -20.23 -7.76
N ARG A 297 -0.17 -20.83 -8.06
CA ARG A 297 -1.09 -20.32 -9.11
C ARG A 297 -1.49 -18.88 -8.85
N SER A 298 -1.94 -18.54 -7.65
CA SER A 298 -2.33 -17.17 -7.29
C SER A 298 -1.18 -16.16 -7.44
N ILE A 299 0.05 -16.55 -7.07
CA ILE A 299 1.24 -15.71 -7.22
C ILE A 299 1.57 -15.52 -8.72
N THR A 300 1.54 -16.60 -9.50
CA THR A 300 1.77 -16.58 -10.95
C THR A 300 0.72 -15.74 -11.68
N ASP A 301 -0.56 -15.89 -11.34
CA ASP A 301 -1.67 -15.13 -11.94
C ASP A 301 -1.50 -13.64 -11.67
N PHE A 302 -1.12 -13.26 -10.44
CA PHE A 302 -0.82 -11.87 -10.08
C PHE A 302 0.37 -11.33 -10.89
N ALA A 303 1.45 -12.09 -10.95
CA ALA A 303 2.64 -11.68 -11.68
C ALA A 303 2.36 -11.50 -13.17
N HIS A 304 1.63 -12.44 -13.78
CA HIS A 304 1.17 -12.35 -15.15
C HIS A 304 0.31 -11.10 -15.39
N ALA A 305 -0.71 -10.88 -14.55
CA ALA A 305 -1.59 -9.72 -14.67
C ALA A 305 -0.82 -8.39 -14.63
N THR A 306 0.22 -8.31 -13.79
CA THR A 306 1.07 -7.12 -13.70
C THR A 306 1.97 -6.97 -14.93
N LEU A 307 2.63 -8.06 -15.36
CA LEU A 307 3.55 -8.05 -16.50
C LEU A 307 2.87 -7.66 -17.82
N VAL A 308 1.61 -8.05 -18.02
CA VAL A 308 0.81 -7.64 -19.21
C VAL A 308 0.75 -6.11 -19.34
N HIS A 309 0.61 -5.40 -18.21
CA HIS A 309 0.58 -3.93 -18.20
C HIS A 309 1.97 -3.30 -18.29
N ILE A 310 3.00 -3.92 -17.68
CA ILE A 310 4.39 -3.44 -17.80
C ILE A 310 4.87 -3.52 -19.26
N VAL A 311 4.55 -4.60 -19.98
CA VAL A 311 4.97 -4.79 -21.39
C VAL A 311 4.08 -3.99 -22.36
N GLY A 312 3.00 -3.37 -21.90
CA GLY A 312 2.09 -2.56 -22.72
C GLY A 312 1.14 -3.36 -23.62
N ILE A 313 1.03 -4.67 -23.40
CA ILE A 313 0.12 -5.55 -24.18
C ILE A 313 -1.35 -5.28 -23.81
N GLY A 314 -1.61 -4.70 -22.63
CA GLY A 314 -2.94 -4.34 -22.15
C GLY A 314 -3.56 -3.05 -22.73
N SER A 315 -2.81 -2.26 -23.52
CA SER A 315 -3.29 -0.98 -24.08
C SER A 315 -3.67 -1.02 -25.56
N GLN A 316 -3.67 -2.20 -26.19
CA GLN A 316 -4.18 -2.39 -27.55
C GLN A 316 -5.36 -3.36 -27.55
N SER A 317 -6.57 -2.87 -27.28
CA SER A 317 -7.83 -3.22 -27.99
C SER A 317 -9.08 -2.76 -27.22
N MET A 318 -9.88 -1.97 -27.95
CA MET A 318 -11.29 -1.56 -27.77
C MET A 318 -11.64 -0.50 -26.73
#